data_AF-A0A530BNC2-F1
#
_entry.id   AF-A0A530BNC2-F1
#
_cell.length_a   1.000
_cell.length_b   1.000
_cell.length_c   1.000
_cell.angle_alpha   90.00
_cell.angle_beta   90.00
_cell.angle_gamma   90.00
#
_symmetry.space_group_name_H-M   'P 1'
#
loop_
_entity.id
_entity.type
_entity.pdbx_description
1 polymer ?
#
loop_
_entity_poly.entity_id
_entity_poly.type
_entity_poly.pdbx_seq_one_letter_code
_entity_poly.pdbx_strand_id
1 'polypeptide(L)'
;PQLPGGASALSETHGDWTVNCQVTGTNKVCSLSHQQFNKQSGQRLLAIELTTKTGQDASGTLALPFGLALANGVALEIDDKKLDGTLQFNTCQAVGCLVPVTFDADTTPLLQNATTLKINAIAADTMQPISFTISLNGFGSALARTADLSAD
;
A
#
# COMPACT_ATOMS: atom_id res chain seq x y z
N PRO A 1 8.88 -23.46 -5.99
CA PRO A 1 9.07 -22.37 -5.01
C PRO A 1 8.86 -22.85 -3.56
N GLN A 2 9.87 -22.69 -2.71
CA GLN A 2 9.82 -23.03 -1.28
C GLN A 2 10.25 -21.79 -0.48
N LEU A 3 9.52 -21.46 0.59
CA LEU A 3 9.92 -20.36 1.49
C LEU A 3 11.07 -20.81 2.41
N PRO A 4 11.78 -19.87 3.05
CA PRO A 4 12.83 -20.21 4.01
C PRO A 4 12.38 -21.27 5.03
N GLY A 5 13.20 -22.29 5.24
CA GLY A 5 12.89 -23.38 6.18
C GLY A 5 11.76 -24.32 5.73
N GLY A 6 11.27 -24.22 4.50
CA GLY A 6 10.24 -25.10 3.97
C GLY A 6 8.80 -24.73 4.30
N ALA A 7 8.58 -23.51 4.79
CA ALA A 7 7.24 -23.03 5.13
C ALA A 7 6.34 -22.86 3.89
N SER A 8 5.03 -22.99 4.10
CA SER A 8 4.00 -22.63 3.11
C SER A 8 3.47 -21.21 3.28
N ALA A 9 3.78 -20.57 4.42
CA ALA A 9 3.36 -19.23 4.78
C ALA A 9 4.48 -18.51 5.55
N LEU A 10 4.61 -17.21 5.35
CA LEU A 10 5.56 -16.36 6.05
C LEU A 10 4.93 -14.98 6.31
N SER A 11 5.18 -14.43 7.49
CA SER A 11 4.81 -13.06 7.85
C SER A 11 5.97 -12.42 8.61
N GLU A 12 6.49 -11.31 8.10
CA GLU A 12 7.65 -10.61 8.64
C GLU A 12 7.32 -9.12 8.79
N THR A 13 7.69 -8.52 9.93
CA THR A 13 7.49 -7.09 10.19
C THR A 13 8.78 -6.32 9.91
N HIS A 14 8.67 -5.25 9.14
CA HIS A 14 9.74 -4.33 8.76
C HIS A 14 9.30 -2.90 9.11
N GLY A 15 9.71 -2.40 10.29
CA GLY A 15 9.22 -1.12 10.79
C GLY A 15 7.69 -1.13 10.91
N ASP A 16 7.03 -0.23 10.18
CA ASP A 16 5.58 -0.11 10.16
C ASP A 16 4.91 -0.98 9.06
N TRP A 17 5.69 -1.74 8.30
CA TRP A 17 5.22 -2.57 7.19
C TRP A 17 5.27 -4.06 7.52
N THR A 18 4.39 -4.84 6.91
CA THR A 18 4.38 -6.29 7.01
C THR A 18 4.53 -6.92 5.64
N VAL A 19 5.49 -7.81 5.49
CA VAL A 19 5.65 -8.69 4.32
C VAL A 19 4.94 -10.00 4.61
N ASN A 20 4.05 -10.40 3.70
CA ASN A 20 3.39 -11.69 3.76
C ASN A 20 3.68 -12.49 2.50
N CYS A 21 3.95 -13.77 2.64
CA CYS A 21 4.09 -14.69 1.52
C CYS A 21 3.29 -15.96 1.75
N GLN A 22 2.65 -16.45 0.71
CA GLN A 22 1.87 -17.68 0.72
C GLN A 22 2.23 -18.53 -0.50
N VAL A 23 2.43 -19.83 -0.28
CA VAL A 23 2.64 -20.81 -1.33
C VAL A 23 1.42 -21.73 -1.39
N THR A 24 0.71 -21.71 -2.52
CA THR A 24 -0.42 -22.60 -2.80
C THR A 24 -0.12 -23.42 -4.05
N GLY A 25 0.19 -24.69 -3.87
CA GLY A 25 0.68 -25.55 -4.95
C GLY A 25 2.01 -25.02 -5.51
N THR A 26 2.02 -24.68 -6.80
CA THR A 26 3.19 -24.07 -7.47
C THR A 26 3.18 -22.54 -7.42
N ASN A 27 2.10 -21.92 -6.95
CA ASN A 27 1.97 -20.47 -6.93
C ASN A 27 2.53 -19.92 -5.62
N LYS A 28 3.52 -19.03 -5.72
CA LYS A 28 4.05 -18.26 -4.61
C LYS A 28 3.64 -16.80 -4.80
N VAL A 29 2.94 -16.24 -3.83
CA VAL A 29 2.50 -14.84 -3.86
C VAL A 29 3.03 -14.15 -2.62
N CYS A 30 3.69 -13.02 -2.83
CA CYS A 30 4.25 -12.20 -1.77
C CYS A 30 3.79 -10.76 -1.94
N SER A 31 3.49 -10.11 -0.82
CA SER A 31 3.09 -8.70 -0.78
C SER A 31 3.72 -8.01 0.44
N LEU A 32 3.88 -6.70 0.32
CA LEU A 32 4.11 -5.80 1.44
C LEU A 32 2.86 -4.98 1.70
N SER A 33 2.55 -4.73 2.97
CA SER A 33 1.34 -4.02 3.37
C SER A 33 1.53 -3.13 4.58
N HIS A 34 0.70 -2.09 4.65
CA HIS A 34 0.55 -1.25 5.83
C HIS A 34 -0.94 -1.02 6.08
N GLN A 35 -1.33 -0.97 7.35
CA GLN A 35 -2.71 -0.75 7.77
C GLN A 35 -2.76 0.27 8.90
N GLN A 36 -3.69 1.21 8.82
CA GLN A 36 -3.96 2.17 9.87
C GLN A 36 -5.33 1.90 10.47
N PHE A 37 -5.45 2.03 11.79
CA PHE A 37 -6.69 1.80 12.51
C PHE A 37 -7.10 3.07 13.28
N ASN A 38 -8.39 3.32 13.35
CA ASN A 38 -8.94 4.32 14.24
C ASN A 38 -8.77 3.83 15.69
N LYS A 39 -8.03 4.59 16.51
CA LYS A 39 -7.70 4.20 17.90
C LYS A 39 -8.91 4.07 18.82
N GLN A 40 -10.02 4.75 18.50
CA GLN A 40 -11.23 4.76 19.33
C GLN A 40 -12.16 3.60 18.96
N SER A 41 -12.41 3.39 17.66
CA SER A 41 -13.35 2.36 17.20
C SER A 41 -12.70 1.01 16.93
N GLY A 42 -11.37 0.94 16.81
CA GLY A 42 -10.65 -0.26 16.39
C GLY A 42 -10.88 -0.65 14.93
N GLN A 43 -11.68 0.12 14.19
CA GLN A 43 -11.94 -0.12 12.78
C GLN A 43 -10.75 0.32 11.94
N ARG A 44 -10.47 -0.44 10.88
CA ARG A 44 -9.44 -0.08 9.91
C ARG A 44 -9.82 1.21 9.19
N LEU A 45 -8.94 2.20 9.26
CA LEU A 45 -9.09 3.49 8.60
C LEU A 45 -8.64 3.41 7.14
N LEU A 46 -7.48 2.82 6.88
CA LEU A 46 -6.96 2.58 5.54
C LEU A 46 -6.07 1.34 5.50
N ALA A 47 -5.82 0.85 4.30
CA ALA A 47 -4.75 -0.10 4.02
C ALA A 47 -4.10 0.18 2.67
N ILE A 48 -2.84 -0.21 2.54
CA ILE A 48 -2.16 -0.37 1.27
C ILE A 48 -1.57 -1.77 1.22
N GLU A 49 -1.71 -2.43 0.08
CA GLU A 49 -1.02 -3.68 -0.22
C GLU A 49 -0.39 -3.58 -1.60
N LEU A 50 0.89 -3.92 -1.68
CA LEU A 50 1.71 -3.81 -2.87
C LEU A 50 2.41 -5.14 -3.14
N THR A 51 2.72 -5.36 -4.40
CA THR A 51 3.55 -6.47 -4.88
C THR A 51 4.69 -5.89 -5.71
N THR A 52 5.81 -6.61 -5.72
CA THR A 52 6.97 -6.28 -6.57
C THR A 52 7.68 -7.58 -6.92
N LYS A 53 8.26 -7.64 -8.13
CA LYS A 53 9.13 -8.75 -8.53
C LYS A 53 10.62 -8.41 -8.44
N THR A 54 10.95 -7.13 -8.59
CA THR A 54 12.34 -6.66 -8.74
C THR A 54 12.80 -5.76 -7.60
N GLY A 55 11.85 -5.25 -6.80
CA GLY A 55 12.11 -4.21 -5.80
C GLY A 55 12.36 -2.82 -6.40
N GLN A 56 12.28 -2.67 -7.72
CA GLN A 56 12.47 -1.40 -8.44
C GLN A 56 11.15 -0.70 -8.74
N ASP A 57 10.05 -1.45 -8.78
CA ASP A 57 8.68 -0.97 -8.93
C ASP A 57 7.81 -1.54 -7.80
N ALA A 58 6.60 -0.99 -7.66
CA ALA A 58 5.58 -1.58 -6.82
C ALA A 58 4.19 -1.31 -7.41
N SER A 59 3.32 -2.32 -7.39
CA SER A 59 1.93 -2.15 -7.82
C SER A 59 0.97 -2.84 -6.86
N GLY A 60 -0.23 -2.29 -6.71
CA GLY A 60 -1.22 -2.87 -5.83
C GLY A 60 -2.43 -1.98 -5.61
N THR A 61 -2.98 -2.00 -4.41
CA THR A 61 -4.27 -1.38 -4.10
C THR A 61 -4.22 -0.65 -2.76
N LEU A 62 -4.78 0.56 -2.77
CA LEU A 62 -5.19 1.29 -1.57
C LEU A 62 -6.65 0.95 -1.25
N ALA A 63 -6.95 0.64 0.01
CA ALA A 63 -8.31 0.56 0.52
C ALA A 63 -8.56 1.76 1.43
N LEU A 64 -9.42 2.66 0.99
CA LEU A 64 -9.78 3.91 1.67
C LEU A 64 -11.16 3.79 2.32
N PRO A 65 -11.47 4.61 3.34
CA PRO A 65 -12.75 4.54 4.03
C PRO A 65 -13.90 5.02 3.14
N PHE A 66 -15.12 4.66 3.52
CA PHE A 66 -16.32 5.20 2.89
C PHE A 66 -16.50 6.68 3.20
N GLY A 67 -17.42 7.34 2.47
CA GLY A 67 -17.73 8.76 2.66
C GLY A 67 -16.80 9.72 1.89
N LEU A 68 -15.98 9.21 0.97
CA LEU A 68 -15.17 10.02 0.06
C LEU A 68 -15.94 10.31 -1.24
N ALA A 69 -15.67 11.46 -1.87
CA ALA A 69 -16.24 11.85 -3.15
C ALA A 69 -15.50 11.12 -4.29
N LEU A 70 -15.99 9.93 -4.65
CA LEU A 70 -15.33 9.02 -5.60
C LEU A 70 -14.99 9.68 -6.95
N ALA A 71 -15.87 10.56 -7.47
CA ALA A 71 -15.68 11.23 -8.74
C ALA A 71 -14.48 12.20 -8.77
N ASN A 72 -14.00 12.63 -7.60
CA ASN A 72 -12.84 13.50 -7.48
C ASN A 72 -11.51 12.72 -7.47
N GLY A 73 -11.55 11.39 -7.30
CA GLY A 73 -10.36 10.55 -7.18
C GLY A 73 -9.52 10.91 -5.95
N VAL A 74 -8.25 10.50 -5.98
CA VAL A 74 -7.25 10.80 -4.95
C VAL A 74 -5.93 11.26 -5.56
N ALA A 75 -5.25 12.18 -4.89
CA ALA A 75 -3.89 12.60 -5.24
C ALA A 75 -2.91 12.07 -4.20
N LEU A 76 -1.69 11.74 -4.64
CA LEU A 76 -0.63 11.25 -3.78
C LEU A 76 0.44 12.32 -3.57
N GLU A 77 1.07 12.31 -2.40
CA GLU A 77 2.17 13.20 -2.04
C GLU A 77 3.18 12.40 -1.22
N ILE A 78 4.47 12.52 -1.56
CA ILE A 78 5.57 11.88 -0.85
C ILE A 78 6.26 12.98 -0.03
N ASP A 79 6.23 12.84 1.29
CA ASP A 79 6.52 13.92 2.24
C ASP A 79 5.72 15.18 1.89
N ASP A 80 6.36 16.21 1.32
CA ASP A 80 5.71 17.45 0.87
C ASP A 80 5.74 17.64 -0.66
N LYS A 81 6.14 16.60 -1.40
CA LYS A 81 6.21 16.61 -2.87
C LYS A 81 4.98 15.91 -3.46
N LYS A 82 4.11 16.71 -4.09
CA LYS A 82 2.95 16.19 -4.82
C LYS A 82 3.40 15.34 -6.02
N LEU A 83 2.75 14.19 -6.20
CA LEU A 83 2.86 13.39 -7.42
C LEU A 83 1.84 13.87 -8.46
N ASP A 84 2.21 13.78 -9.72
CA ASP A 84 1.36 14.19 -10.82
C ASP A 84 0.16 13.24 -11.00
N GLY A 85 -0.95 13.82 -11.46
CA GLY A 85 -2.16 13.08 -11.78
C GLY A 85 -3.12 12.88 -10.60
N THR A 86 -4.13 12.05 -10.86
CA THR A 86 -5.19 11.72 -9.90
C THR A 86 -5.59 10.29 -10.14
N LEU A 87 -5.50 9.47 -9.09
CA LEU A 87 -5.90 8.07 -9.13
C LEU A 87 -7.40 7.96 -8.94
N GLN A 88 -8.04 7.11 -9.73
CA GLN A 88 -9.49 6.91 -9.69
C GLN A 88 -9.85 5.70 -8.84
N PHE A 89 -10.99 5.79 -8.14
CA PHE A 89 -11.57 4.64 -7.48
C PHE A 89 -12.05 3.61 -8.51
N ASN A 90 -11.70 2.35 -8.30
CA ASN A 90 -12.14 1.25 -9.16
C ASN A 90 -13.49 0.68 -8.70
N THR A 91 -13.61 0.39 -7.40
CA THR A 91 -14.84 -0.16 -6.82
C THR A 91 -14.84 0.03 -5.30
N CYS A 92 -15.97 -0.24 -4.64
CA CYS A 92 -16.02 -0.32 -3.18
C CYS A 92 -16.54 -1.69 -2.74
N GLN A 93 -15.91 -2.24 -1.71
CA GLN A 93 -16.23 -3.52 -1.08
C GLN A 93 -16.34 -3.35 0.43
N ALA A 94 -16.67 -4.40 1.18
CA ALA A 94 -16.77 -4.35 2.64
C ALA A 94 -15.50 -3.81 3.35
N VAL A 95 -14.36 -3.96 2.68
CA VAL A 95 -13.04 -3.53 3.13
C VAL A 95 -12.73 -2.05 2.90
N GLY A 96 -13.58 -1.33 2.17
CA GLY A 96 -13.42 0.08 1.77
C GLY A 96 -13.52 0.30 0.27
N CYS A 97 -13.23 1.51 -0.17
CA CYS A 97 -13.15 1.90 -1.57
C CYS A 97 -11.73 1.72 -2.10
N LEU A 98 -11.60 0.97 -3.18
CA LEU A 98 -10.34 0.48 -3.72
C LEU A 98 -9.81 1.42 -4.80
N VAL A 99 -8.56 1.84 -4.66
CA VAL A 99 -7.83 2.65 -5.64
C VAL A 99 -6.60 1.86 -6.08
N PRO A 100 -6.52 1.44 -7.35
CA PRO A 100 -5.31 0.86 -7.91
C PRO A 100 -4.17 1.88 -7.88
N VAL A 101 -2.98 1.43 -7.49
CA VAL A 101 -1.78 2.27 -7.41
C VAL A 101 -0.60 1.56 -8.04
N THR A 102 0.27 2.33 -8.69
CA THR A 102 1.53 1.86 -9.26
C THR A 102 2.59 2.91 -9.02
N PHE A 103 3.75 2.46 -8.58
CA PHE A 103 4.95 3.25 -8.39
C PHE A 103 6.01 2.68 -9.32
N ASP A 104 6.47 3.50 -10.25
CA ASP A 104 7.48 3.13 -11.23
C ASP A 104 8.90 3.24 -10.66
N ALA A 105 9.89 3.00 -11.51
CA ALA A 105 11.31 3.06 -11.16
C ALA A 105 11.79 4.47 -10.78
N ASP A 106 11.06 5.53 -11.16
CA ASP A 106 11.37 6.90 -10.80
C ASP A 106 10.77 7.29 -9.44
N THR A 107 9.59 6.74 -9.12
CA THR A 107 8.83 7.06 -7.90
C THR A 107 9.22 6.17 -6.71
N THR A 108 9.52 4.90 -6.96
CA THR A 108 9.82 3.92 -5.91
C THR A 108 11.03 4.32 -5.05
N PRO A 109 12.15 4.83 -5.62
CA PRO A 109 13.26 5.35 -4.82
C PRO A 109 12.87 6.54 -3.94
N LEU A 110 11.92 7.38 -4.38
CA LEU A 110 11.45 8.50 -3.56
C LEU A 110 10.73 7.97 -2.31
N LEU A 111 9.88 6.96 -2.44
CA LEU A 111 9.21 6.32 -1.31
C LEU A 111 10.20 5.65 -0.34
N GLN A 112 11.27 5.04 -0.85
CA GLN A 112 12.29 4.40 -0.01
C GLN A 112 13.07 5.39 0.86
N ASN A 113 13.20 6.64 0.41
CA ASN A 113 13.98 7.69 1.09
C ASN A 113 13.11 8.71 1.84
N ALA A 114 11.79 8.60 1.72
CA ALA A 114 10.82 9.49 2.34
C ALA A 114 10.34 8.98 3.70
N THR A 115 9.64 9.85 4.42
CA THR A 115 9.05 9.49 5.73
C THR A 115 7.58 9.14 5.65
N THR A 116 6.85 9.77 4.73
CA THR A 116 5.39 9.66 4.63
C THR A 116 4.89 9.61 3.19
N LEU A 117 3.83 8.82 2.98
CA LEU A 117 2.99 8.88 1.79
C LEU A 117 1.62 9.41 2.22
N LYS A 118 1.24 10.59 1.71
CA LYS A 118 -0.06 11.21 1.97
C LYS A 118 -1.03 10.90 0.83
N ILE A 119 -2.27 10.60 1.19
CA ILE A 119 -3.38 10.35 0.28
C ILE A 119 -4.41 11.45 0.49
N ASN A 120 -4.50 12.34 -0.49
CA ASN A 120 -5.39 13.50 -0.48
C ASN A 120 -6.67 13.17 -1.24
N ALA A 121 -7.81 13.28 -0.57
CA ALA A 121 -9.14 13.01 -1.11
C ALA A 121 -10.12 14.14 -0.75
N ILE A 122 -11.36 14.03 -1.19
CA ILE A 122 -12.44 14.96 -0.85
C ILE A 122 -13.53 14.20 -0.08
N ALA A 123 -14.03 14.74 1.02
CA ALA A 123 -15.17 14.18 1.74
C ALA A 123 -16.48 14.42 0.97
N ALA A 124 -17.32 13.41 0.83
CA ALA A 124 -18.54 13.45 0.00
C ALA A 124 -19.66 14.33 0.56
N ASP A 125 -19.71 14.50 1.88
CA ASP A 125 -20.77 15.22 2.58
C ASP A 125 -20.53 16.74 2.63
N THR A 126 -19.28 17.15 2.80
CA THR A 126 -18.88 18.54 3.02
C THR A 126 -18.10 19.13 1.84
N MET A 127 -17.67 18.29 0.89
CA MET A 127 -16.78 18.65 -0.22
C MET A 127 -15.46 19.29 0.26
N GLN A 128 -15.04 19.01 1.49
CA GLN A 128 -13.79 19.50 2.05
C GLN A 128 -12.63 18.52 1.78
N PRO A 129 -11.39 19.03 1.64
CA PRO A 129 -10.22 18.18 1.56
C PRO A 129 -10.01 17.34 2.83
N ILE A 130 -9.66 16.08 2.64
CA ILE A 130 -9.22 15.17 3.70
C ILE A 130 -7.90 14.52 3.28
N SER A 131 -6.97 14.38 4.23
CA SER A 131 -5.67 13.79 3.99
C SER A 131 -5.44 12.63 4.95
N PHE A 132 -4.98 11.51 4.42
CA PHE A 132 -4.54 10.35 5.18
C PHE A 132 -3.04 10.17 5.03
N THR A 133 -2.36 9.70 6.07
CA THR A 133 -0.90 9.55 6.07
C THR A 133 -0.50 8.11 6.37
N ILE A 134 0.31 7.54 5.48
CA ILE A 134 0.98 6.25 5.63
C ILE A 134 2.43 6.50 6.02
N SER A 135 2.92 5.82 7.05
CA SER A 135 4.34 5.83 7.40
C SER A 135 5.15 5.03 6.39
N LEU A 136 6.30 5.56 5.95
CA LEU A 136 7.25 4.86 5.08
C LEU A 136 8.41 4.23 5.87
N ASN A 137 8.37 4.30 7.20
CA ASN A 137 9.35 3.62 8.06
C ASN A 137 9.32 2.09 7.82
N GLY A 138 10.41 1.57 7.26
CA GLY A 138 10.55 0.15 6.93
C GLY A 138 10.07 -0.23 5.52
N PHE A 139 9.51 0.70 4.75
CA PHE A 139 9.02 0.44 3.39
C PHE A 139 10.12 -0.16 2.48
N GLY A 140 11.31 0.45 2.45
CA GLY A 140 12.39 -0.03 1.59
C GLY A 140 12.87 -1.45 1.93
N SER A 141 12.92 -1.78 3.22
CA SER A 141 13.29 -3.12 3.68
C SER A 141 12.20 -4.16 3.34
N ALA A 142 10.92 -3.80 3.53
CA ALA A 142 9.79 -4.65 3.16
C ALA A 142 9.73 -4.89 1.64
N LEU A 143 10.00 -3.86 0.84
CA LEU A 143 9.98 -3.94 -0.62
C LEU A 143 11.07 -4.88 -1.14
N ALA A 144 12.31 -4.71 -0.65
CA ALA A 144 13.43 -5.59 -0.99
C ALA A 144 13.13 -7.04 -0.60
N ARG A 145 12.62 -7.25 0.62
CA ARG A 145 12.27 -8.59 1.10
C ARG A 145 11.14 -9.23 0.28
N THR A 146 10.15 -8.45 -0.14
CA THR A 146 9.08 -8.92 -1.01
C THR A 146 9.63 -9.37 -2.36
N ALA A 147 10.57 -8.62 -2.95
CA ALA A 147 11.23 -9.00 -4.20
C ALA A 147 12.05 -10.30 -4.04
N ASP A 148 12.86 -10.40 -2.99
CA ASP A 148 13.65 -11.60 -2.68
C ASP A 148 12.78 -12.86 -2.56
N LEU A 149 11.65 -12.74 -1.88
CA LEU A 149 10.73 -13.85 -1.68
C LEU A 149 9.90 -14.15 -2.93
N SER A 150 9.73 -13.16 -3.83
CA SER A 150 9.00 -13.32 -5.10
C SER A 150 9.86 -13.90 -6.22
N ALA A 151 11.20 -13.79 -6.14
CA ALA A 151 12.12 -14.45 -7.05
C ALA A 151 11.96 -15.97 -6.98
N ASP A 152 12.03 -16.68 -8.11
CA ASP A 152 11.73 -18.11 -8.21
C ASP A 152 12.64 -19.01 -7.36
#